data_AF-A0A0M3IW03-F1
#
_entry.id   AF-A0A0M3IW03-F1
#
_cell.length_a   1.000
_cell.length_b   1.000
_cell.length_c   1.000
_cell.angle_alpha   90.00
_cell.angle_beta   90.00
_cell.angle_gamma   90.00
#
_symmetry.space_group_name_H-M   'P 1'
#
loop_
_entity.id
_entity.type
_entity.pdbx_description
1 polymer ?
#
loop_
_entity_poly.entity_id
_entity_poly.type
_entity_poly.pdbx_seq_one_letter_code
_entity_poly.pdbx_strand_id
1 'polypeptide(L)'
;MSSYLLALAVTDFDFNEGTTGRGTRFRVWSRKEALNQTLYALESGIKALEFYENFYDIPFPLEKQDMIALPDFASGAMENWGLITFREKYLIYDSRLYSPLQKMRVAIVVAHELSHQVCIQILRTIRDSNNKCLDHHNL
;
A
#
# COMPACT_ATOMS: atom_id res chain seq x y z
N MET A 1 -16.36 -2.30 2.72
CA MET A 1 -15.45 -2.26 1.56
C MET A 1 -16.24 -2.71 0.34
N SER A 2 -15.99 -2.12 -0.83
CA SER A 2 -16.61 -2.54 -2.09
C SER A 2 -16.04 -3.88 -2.57
N SER A 3 -16.83 -4.67 -3.32
CA SER A 3 -16.44 -6.02 -3.76
C SER A 3 -15.21 -6.05 -4.65
N TYR A 4 -14.95 -5.02 -5.46
CA TYR A 4 -13.80 -4.96 -6.38
C TYR A 4 -12.44 -4.87 -5.68
N LEU A 5 -12.41 -4.52 -4.39
CA LEU A 5 -11.19 -4.42 -3.60
C LEU A 5 -10.76 -5.78 -3.02
N LEU A 6 -11.59 -6.82 -3.13
CA LEU A 6 -11.25 -8.17 -2.70
C LEU A 6 -10.07 -8.69 -3.53
N ALA A 7 -9.00 -9.10 -2.85
CA ALA A 7 -7.84 -9.74 -3.47
C ALA A 7 -7.44 -11.00 -2.70
N LEU A 8 -7.01 -12.01 -3.45
CA LEU A 8 -6.43 -13.25 -2.93
C LEU A 8 -5.24 -13.62 -3.84
N ALA A 9 -4.11 -13.92 -3.23
CA ALA A 9 -2.92 -14.39 -3.92
C ALA A 9 -2.46 -15.73 -3.31
N VAL A 10 -2.13 -16.68 -4.17
CA VAL A 10 -1.53 -17.98 -3.79
C VAL A 10 -0.22 -18.10 -4.55
N THR A 11 0.89 -17.92 -3.85
CA THR A 11 2.24 -17.91 -4.43
C THR A 11 3.26 -18.53 -3.47
N ASP A 12 4.44 -18.84 -3.97
CA ASP A 12 5.63 -19.29 -3.24
C ASP A 12 6.64 -18.15 -3.00
N PHE A 13 6.14 -16.90 -2.99
CA PHE A 13 6.95 -15.71 -2.87
C PHE A 13 7.51 -15.52 -1.46
N ASP A 14 8.71 -14.96 -1.39
CA ASP A 14 9.29 -14.49 -0.14
C ASP A 14 8.95 -13.01 0.07
N PHE A 15 9.12 -12.53 1.30
CA PHE A 15 8.80 -11.15 1.66
C PHE A 15 9.87 -10.50 2.52
N ASN A 16 10.02 -9.19 2.35
CA ASN A 16 10.70 -8.33 3.30
C ASN A 16 9.65 -7.60 4.13
N GLU A 17 9.90 -7.46 5.43
CA GLU A 17 8.98 -6.81 6.36
C GLU A 17 9.62 -5.64 7.08
N GLY A 18 8.77 -4.69 7.46
CA GLY A 18 9.09 -3.57 8.33
C GLY A 18 7.84 -3.17 9.11
N THR A 19 8.01 -2.29 10.10
CA THR A 19 6.90 -1.81 10.93
C THR A 19 6.91 -0.29 10.90
N THR A 20 5.73 0.32 10.75
CA THR A 20 5.60 1.78 10.86
C THR A 20 5.69 2.22 12.32
N GLY A 21 5.97 3.51 12.56
CA GLY A 21 6.01 4.08 13.91
C GLY A 21 4.72 3.91 14.72
N ARG A 22 3.57 3.74 14.05
CA ARG A 22 2.26 3.48 14.67
C ARG A 22 1.91 1.99 14.83
N GLY A 23 2.82 1.09 14.45
CA GLY A 23 2.68 -0.36 14.67
C GLY A 23 2.06 -1.15 13.50
N THR A 24 1.84 -0.53 12.35
CA THR A 24 1.33 -1.22 11.16
C THR A 24 2.43 -2.06 10.53
N ARG A 25 2.16 -3.36 10.33
CA ARG A 25 3.11 -4.27 9.66
C ARG A 25 3.10 -4.02 8.15
N PHE A 26 4.24 -3.69 7.59
CA PHE A 26 4.40 -3.42 6.17
C PHE A 26 5.23 -4.53 5.52
N ARG A 27 4.72 -5.17 4.47
CA ARG A 27 5.43 -6.26 3.79
C ARG A 27 5.45 -6.07 2.28
N VAL A 28 6.58 -6.41 1.68
CA VAL A 28 6.74 -6.42 0.23
C VAL A 28 7.10 -7.83 -0.22
N TRP A 29 6.21 -8.43 -1.01
CA TRP A 29 6.27 -9.79 -1.53
C TRP A 29 6.83 -9.78 -2.95
N SER A 30 7.74 -10.71 -3.23
CA SER A 30 8.33 -10.85 -4.57
C SER A 30 8.90 -12.25 -4.77
N ARG A 31 9.26 -12.56 -6.02
CA ARG A 31 10.07 -13.74 -6.34
C ARG A 31 11.41 -13.69 -5.60
N LYS A 32 11.94 -14.86 -5.22
CA LYS A 32 13.14 -14.98 -4.38
C LYS A 32 14.35 -14.28 -4.98
N GLU A 33 14.49 -14.33 -6.30
CA GLU A 33 15.59 -13.72 -7.05
C GLU A 33 15.57 -12.18 -6.99
N ALA A 34 14.39 -11.60 -6.77
CA ALA A 34 14.20 -10.15 -6.74
C ALA A 34 13.97 -9.59 -5.33
N LEU A 35 14.03 -10.43 -4.29
CA LEU A 35 13.76 -10.03 -2.91
C LEU A 35 14.65 -8.87 -2.44
N ASN A 36 15.95 -8.90 -2.76
CA ASN A 36 16.88 -7.83 -2.37
C ASN A 36 16.55 -6.46 -2.98
N GLN A 37 15.79 -6.45 -4.08
CA GLN A 37 15.43 -5.25 -4.82
C GLN A 37 14.11 -4.63 -4.32
N THR A 38 13.44 -5.23 -3.33
CA THR A 38 12.19 -4.70 -2.75
C THR A 38 12.42 -3.76 -1.57
N LEU A 39 13.64 -3.71 -1.02
CA LEU A 39 13.98 -2.90 0.15
C LEU A 39 13.67 -1.42 -0.04
N TYR A 40 13.94 -0.89 -1.23
CA TYR A 40 13.62 0.51 -1.52
C TYR A 40 12.11 0.80 -1.49
N ALA A 41 11.29 -0.09 -2.03
CA ALA A 41 9.84 0.06 -1.98
C ALA A 41 9.29 -0.10 -0.56
N LEU A 42 9.88 -1.00 0.25
CA LEU A 42 9.53 -1.16 1.66
C LEU A 42 9.78 0.15 2.44
N GLU A 43 11.00 0.70 2.35
CA GLU A 43 11.36 1.94 3.04
C GLU A 43 10.51 3.13 2.56
N SER A 44 10.29 3.24 1.24
CA SER A 44 9.50 4.31 0.66
C SER A 44 8.04 4.22 1.05
N GLY A 45 7.48 3.00 1.07
CA GLY A 45 6.10 2.72 1.46
C GLY A 45 5.83 3.03 2.92
N ILE A 46 6.73 2.65 3.83
CA ILE A 46 6.63 2.98 5.27
C ILE A 46 6.61 4.50 5.45
N LYS A 47 7.57 5.22 4.86
CA LYS A 47 7.64 6.69 4.95
C LYS A 47 6.39 7.36 4.38
N ALA A 48 5.88 6.88 3.25
CA ALA A 48 4.67 7.41 2.64
C ALA A 48 3.44 7.17 3.52
N LEU A 49 3.30 5.97 4.08
CA LEU A 49 2.19 5.65 4.98
C LEU A 49 2.22 6.52 6.24
N GLU A 50 3.37 6.62 6.90
CA GLU A 50 3.55 7.49 8.07
C GLU A 50 3.28 8.97 7.74
N PHE A 51 3.70 9.43 6.57
CA PHE A 51 3.38 10.78 6.10
C PHE A 51 1.88 10.98 6.01
N TYR A 52 1.14 10.05 5.40
CA TYR A 52 -0.31 10.18 5.27
C TYR A 52 -1.03 10.09 6.63
N GLU A 53 -0.62 9.19 7.51
CA GLU A 53 -1.18 9.08 8.86
C GLU A 53 -1.01 10.39 9.64
N ASN A 54 0.16 11.03 9.53
CA ASN A 54 0.44 12.30 10.21
C ASN A 54 -0.22 13.49 9.52
N PHE A 55 -0.33 13.48 8.20
CA PHE A 55 -0.91 14.58 7.43
C PHE A 55 -2.43 14.68 7.63
N TYR A 56 -3.13 13.54 7.64
CA TYR A 56 -4.58 13.49 7.84
C TYR A 56 -4.99 13.30 9.30
N ASP A 57 -4.03 13.03 10.19
CA ASP A 57 -4.24 12.67 11.60
C ASP A 57 -5.24 11.52 11.80
N ILE A 58 -5.22 10.56 10.87
CA ILE A 58 -6.06 9.38 10.88
C ILE A 58 -5.13 8.16 10.81
N PRO A 59 -5.16 7.25 11.80
CA PRO A 59 -4.32 6.06 11.76
C PRO A 59 -4.78 5.11 10.66
N PHE A 60 -3.83 4.34 10.12
CA PHE A 60 -4.16 3.28 9.20
C PHE A 60 -5.03 2.21 9.91
N PRO A 61 -6.18 1.83 9.34
CA PRO A 61 -7.18 1.03 10.05
C PRO A 61 -6.85 -0.46 10.14
N LEU A 62 -5.92 -0.95 9.31
CA LEU A 62 -5.54 -2.37 9.26
C LEU A 62 -4.22 -2.58 10.00
N GLU A 63 -4.06 -3.73 10.64
CA GLU A 63 -2.80 -4.10 11.30
C GLU A 63 -1.65 -4.36 10.32
N LYS A 64 -1.96 -4.48 9.02
CA LYS A 64 -0.99 -4.78 7.98
C LYS A 64 -1.30 -4.11 6.65
N GLN A 65 -0.24 -3.85 5.89
CA GLN A 65 -0.27 -3.49 4.48
C GLN A 65 0.71 -4.38 3.72
N ASP A 66 0.19 -5.20 2.82
CA ASP A 66 0.99 -6.06 1.93
C ASP A 66 1.10 -5.38 0.54
N MET A 67 2.27 -5.46 -0.09
CA MET A 67 2.51 -5.07 -1.48
C MET A 67 3.12 -6.26 -2.21
N ILE A 68 2.60 -6.66 -3.37
CA ILE A 68 3.11 -7.83 -4.11
C ILE A 68 3.55 -7.47 -5.53
N ALA A 69 4.77 -7.85 -5.88
CA ALA A 69 5.32 -7.67 -7.23
C ALA A 69 4.99 -8.87 -8.12
N LEU A 70 4.18 -8.65 -9.15
CA LEU A 70 3.73 -9.67 -10.10
C LEU A 70 4.50 -9.55 -11.44
N PRO A 71 5.06 -10.65 -11.97
CA PRO A 71 5.84 -10.63 -13.21
C PRO A 71 4.95 -10.37 -14.44
N ASP A 72 3.74 -10.92 -14.45
CA ASP A 72 2.73 -10.65 -15.46
C ASP A 72 1.51 -9.98 -14.81
N PHE A 73 1.34 -8.70 -15.10
CA PHE A 73 0.24 -7.90 -14.61
C PHE A 73 -0.20 -6.92 -15.70
N ALA A 74 -1.48 -7.00 -16.08
CA ALA A 74 -2.04 -6.23 -17.17
C ALA A 74 -2.09 -4.72 -16.84
N SER A 75 -2.39 -4.37 -15.59
CA SER A 75 -2.34 -3.00 -15.10
C SER A 75 -0.92 -2.62 -14.61
N GLY A 76 -0.73 -1.35 -14.24
CA GLY A 76 0.50 -0.90 -13.57
C GLY A 76 0.53 -1.33 -12.10
N ALA A 77 -0.54 -1.04 -11.37
CA ALA A 77 -0.80 -1.46 -10.00
C ALA A 77 -2.32 -1.48 -9.75
N MET A 78 -2.74 -2.01 -8.60
CA MET A 78 -4.14 -2.06 -8.17
C MET A 78 -4.23 -1.95 -6.66
N GLU A 79 -5.06 -1.02 -6.20
CA GLU A 79 -5.19 -0.56 -4.81
C GLU A 79 -6.02 -1.49 -3.90
N ASN A 80 -5.96 -2.81 -4.09
CA ASN A 80 -6.73 -3.73 -3.25
C ASN A 80 -6.38 -3.51 -1.76
N TRP A 81 -7.42 -3.42 -0.93
CA TRP A 81 -7.29 -2.87 0.41
C TRP A 81 -6.51 -3.81 1.33
N GLY A 82 -5.33 -3.39 1.78
CA GLY A 82 -4.40 -4.21 2.57
C GLY A 82 -3.53 -5.20 1.78
N LEU A 83 -3.72 -5.35 0.46
CA LEU A 83 -2.87 -6.16 -0.43
C LEU A 83 -2.76 -5.50 -1.80
N ILE A 84 -1.85 -4.55 -1.97
CA ILE A 84 -1.69 -3.83 -3.24
C ILE A 84 -0.87 -4.69 -4.20
N THR A 85 -1.38 -4.90 -5.41
CA THR A 85 -0.66 -5.64 -6.46
C THR A 85 0.04 -4.67 -7.40
N PHE A 86 1.31 -4.95 -7.72
CA PHE A 86 2.11 -4.14 -8.64
C PHE A 86 2.66 -5.00 -9.75
N ARG A 87 2.86 -4.40 -10.93
CA ARG A 87 3.80 -4.95 -11.89
C ARG A 87 5.22 -4.75 -11.37
N GLU A 88 6.08 -5.77 -11.51
CA GLU A 88 7.45 -5.77 -10.97
C GLU A 88 8.23 -4.47 -11.20
N LYS A 89 8.18 -3.91 -12.42
CA LYS A 89 8.88 -2.67 -12.79
C LYS A 89 8.52 -1.44 -11.93
N TYR A 90 7.40 -1.47 -11.21
CA TYR A 90 6.92 -0.38 -10.37
C TYR A 90 7.12 -0.61 -8.87
N LEU A 91 7.59 -1.80 -8.46
CA LEU A 91 7.84 -2.12 -7.05
C LEU A 91 9.31 -2.46 -6.78
N ILE A 92 10.04 -2.91 -7.80
CA ILE A 92 11.39 -3.44 -7.67
C ILE A 92 12.41 -2.39 -8.12
N TYR A 93 13.44 -2.18 -7.30
CA TYR A 93 14.53 -1.24 -7.57
C TYR A 93 15.89 -1.69 -7.01
N ASP A 94 16.89 -1.69 -7.88
CA ASP A 94 18.33 -1.85 -7.59
C ASP A 94 19.08 -0.64 -8.18
N SER A 95 19.85 0.06 -7.35
CA SER A 95 20.62 1.24 -7.75
C SER A 95 21.74 0.96 -8.74
N ARG A 96 22.17 -0.30 -8.86
CA ARG A 96 23.23 -0.74 -9.80
C ARG A 96 22.70 -1.03 -11.19
N LEU A 97 21.42 -1.43 -11.29
CA LEU A 97 20.81 -1.89 -12.53
C LEU A 97 19.89 -0.84 -13.16
N TYR A 98 19.26 0.01 -12.34
CA TYR A 98 18.20 0.89 -12.79
C TYR A 98 18.52 2.37 -12.62
N SER A 99 17.98 3.19 -13.52
CA SER A 99 18.21 4.63 -13.55
C SER A 99 17.53 5.36 -12.37
N PRO A 100 18.01 6.55 -12.01
CA PRO A 100 17.33 7.41 -11.02
C PRO A 100 15.88 7.74 -11.40
N LEU A 101 15.57 7.82 -12.69
CA LEU A 101 14.20 8.03 -13.17
C LEU A 101 13.28 6.86 -12.76
N GLN A 102 13.79 5.63 -12.80
CA GLN A 102 13.03 4.46 -12.35
C GLN A 102 12.83 4.47 -10.83
N LYS A 103 13.85 4.90 -10.07
CA LYS A 103 13.72 5.12 -8.62
C LYS A 103 12.55 6.04 -8.29
N MET A 104 12.50 7.20 -8.97
CA MET A 104 11.41 8.18 -8.81
C MET A 104 10.06 7.58 -9.18
N ARG A 105 9.98 6.82 -10.29
CA ARG A 105 8.73 6.17 -10.71
C ARG A 105 8.21 5.17 -9.68
N VAL A 106 9.07 4.33 -9.13
CA VAL A 106 8.70 3.37 -8.06
C VAL A 106 8.11 4.12 -6.86
N ALA A 107 8.79 5.17 -6.40
CA ALA A 107 8.30 5.98 -5.28
C ALA A 107 6.93 6.62 -5.57
N ILE A 108 6.73 7.17 -6.77
CA ILE A 108 5.45 7.80 -7.17
C ILE A 108 4.32 6.78 -7.19
N VAL A 109 4.53 5.60 -7.79
CA VAL A 109 3.48 4.59 -7.91
C VAL A 109 3.15 4.02 -6.54
N VAL A 110 4.14 3.71 -5.70
CA VAL A 110 3.90 3.27 -4.31
C VAL A 110 3.09 4.32 -3.53
N ALA A 111 3.45 5.60 -3.63
CA ALA A 111 2.70 6.67 -2.99
C ALA A 111 1.27 6.80 -3.54
N HIS A 112 1.07 6.65 -4.85
CA HIS A 112 -0.25 6.68 -5.49
C HIS A 112 -1.17 5.59 -4.93
N GLU A 113 -0.70 4.35 -4.88
CA GLU A 113 -1.51 3.23 -4.38
C GLU A 113 -1.81 3.35 -2.88
N LEU A 114 -0.85 3.83 -2.09
CA LEU A 114 -1.08 4.10 -0.66
C LEU A 114 -2.08 5.25 -0.45
N SER A 115 -2.07 6.26 -1.32
CA SER A 115 -3.03 7.36 -1.24
C SER A 115 -4.48 6.89 -1.44
N HIS A 116 -4.70 5.86 -2.26
CA HIS A 116 -6.02 5.23 -2.40
C HIS A 116 -6.48 4.57 -1.09
N GLN A 117 -5.58 3.89 -0.37
CA GLN A 117 -5.93 3.26 0.90
C GLN A 117 -6.43 4.30 1.92
N VAL A 118 -5.74 5.43 1.98
CA VAL A 118 -6.06 6.55 2.89
C VAL A 118 -7.33 7.25 2.44
N CYS A 119 -7.54 7.45 1.14
CA CYS A 119 -8.77 8.02 0.59
C CYS A 119 -9.99 7.15 0.93
N ILE A 120 -9.88 5.83 0.73
CA ILE A 120 -10.92 4.87 1.13
C ILE A 120 -11.21 5.00 2.61
N GLN A 121 -10.18 5.14 3.47
CA GLN A 121 -10.37 5.33 4.90
C GLN A 121 -11.08 6.64 5.24
N ILE A 122 -10.66 7.77 4.65
CA ILE A 122 -11.28 9.08 4.89
C ILE A 122 -12.77 9.04 4.51
N LEU A 123 -13.11 8.49 3.35
CA LEU A 123 -14.51 8.36 2.90
C LEU A 123 -15.35 7.52 3.87
N ARG A 124 -14.76 6.47 4.47
CA ARG A 124 -15.43 5.67 5.50
C ARG A 124 -15.65 6.47 6.77
N THR A 125 -14.62 7.17 7.27
CA THR A 125 -14.73 8.02 8.47
C THR A 125 -15.83 9.08 8.28
N ILE A 126 -15.89 9.74 7.12
CA ILE A 126 -16.92 10.75 6.81
C ILE A 126 -18.32 10.12 6.78
N ARG A 127 -18.48 8.97 6.12
CA ARG A 127 -19.76 8.26 6.06
C ARG A 127 -20.25 7.82 7.44
N ASP A 128 -19.36 7.27 8.26
CA ASP A 128 -19.70 6.82 9.61
C ASP A 128 -20.04 8.00 10.53
N SER A 129 -19.38 9.15 10.34
CA SER A 129 -19.68 10.39 11.06
C SER A 129 -21.05 10.95 10.69
N ASN A 130 -21.39 10.95 9.39
CA ASN A 130 -22.70 11.37 8.91
C ASN A 130 -23.83 10.47 9.41
N ASN A 131 -23.61 9.15 9.48
CA ASN A 131 -24.58 8.22 10.04
C ASN A 131 -24.80 8.45 11.55
N LYS A 132 -23.74 8.70 12.32
CA LYS A 132 -23.88 9.05 13.75
C LYS A 132 -24.66 10.36 13.97
N CYS A 133 -24.47 11.37 13.13
CA CYS A 133 -25.28 12.60 13.20
C CYS A 133 -26.76 12.35 12.92
N LEU A 134 -27.09 11.42 12.02
CA LEU A 134 -28.49 11.04 11.74
C LEU A 134 -29.11 10.26 12.90
N ASP A 135 -28.34 9.40 13.56
CA ASP A 135 -28.80 8.66 14.75
C ASP A 135 -29.07 9.58 15.95
N HIS A 136 -28.42 10.75 16.03
CA HIS A 136 -28.64 11.76 17.08
C HIS A 136 -29.83 12.71 16.81
N HIS A 137 -30.49 12.62 15.65
CA HIS A 137 -31.68 13.42 15.32
C HIS A 137 -33.02 12.66 15.49
N ASN A 138 -32.99 11.44 16.02
CA ASN A 138 -34.19 10.64 16.33
C ASN A 138 -34.40 10.40 17.85
N LEU A 139 -33.98 11.35 18.69
CA LEU A 139 -34.36 11.43 20.11
C LEU A 139 -35.12 12.73 20.38
#